data_AF-A0A380CGP4-F1
#
_entry.id   AF-A0A380CGP4-F1
#
_cell.length_a   1.000
_cell.length_b   1.000
_cell.length_c   1.000
_cell.angle_alpha   90.00
_cell.angle_beta   90.00
_cell.angle_gamma   90.00
#
_symmetry.space_group_name_H-M   'P 1'
#
loop_
_entity.id
_entity.type
_entity.pdbx_description
1 polymer ?
#
loop_
_entity_poly.entity_id
_entity_poly.type
_entity_poly.pdbx_seq_one_letter_code
_entity_poly.pdbx_strand_id
1 'polypeptide(L)'
;MDFIFSPISADRLVMESTLSFTKAFLGLPEREESNEDQKMWMFWNQVDGREKTGIYEAYQSVINELDLSVMNSRIMDSKRFRKETDDTPNSVFRSSLLPAEPQLMKVTRLDLFIEEFLKIVNL
;
A
#
# COMPACT_ATOMS: atom_id res chain seq x y z
N MET A 1 -15.41 -10.54 -3.46
CA MET A 1 -14.15 -9.75 -3.39
C MET A 1 -13.80 -9.72 -1.92
N ASP A 2 -12.73 -10.39 -1.52
CA ASP A 2 -12.52 -10.73 -0.09
C ASP A 2 -11.60 -9.74 0.62
N PHE A 3 -10.79 -9.00 -0.14
CA PHE A 3 -9.86 -8.00 0.39
C PHE A 3 -9.91 -6.72 -0.43
N ILE A 4 -9.89 -5.57 0.24
CA ILE A 4 -9.64 -4.25 -0.33
C ILE A 4 -8.30 -3.76 0.22
N PHE A 5 -7.43 -3.26 -0.65
CA PHE A 5 -6.16 -2.64 -0.27
C PHE A 5 -6.16 -1.18 -0.70
N SER A 6 -6.05 -0.25 0.26
CA SER A 6 -6.07 1.19 0.00
C SER A 6 -4.69 1.81 0.24
N PRO A 7 -4.07 2.44 -0.78
CA PRO A 7 -2.81 3.13 -0.59
C PRO A 7 -3.01 4.41 0.25
N ILE A 8 -2.12 4.63 1.20
CA ILE A 8 -1.99 5.89 1.95
C ILE A 8 -0.61 6.51 1.69
N SER A 9 -0.51 7.84 1.81
CA SER A 9 0.76 8.56 1.70
C SER A 9 0.84 9.65 2.78
N ALA A 10 2.00 10.29 2.93
CA ALA A 10 2.16 11.41 3.86
C ALA A 10 1.43 12.69 3.39
N ASP A 11 0.85 12.70 2.19
CA ASP A 11 -0.03 13.77 1.76
C ASP A 11 -1.32 13.77 2.59
N ARG A 12 -1.61 14.91 3.23
CA ARG A 12 -2.76 15.07 4.13
C ARG A 12 -4.09 14.75 3.43
N LEU A 13 -4.27 15.16 2.18
CA LEU A 13 -5.52 14.93 1.45
C LEU A 13 -5.72 13.45 1.14
N VAL A 14 -4.65 12.75 0.75
CA VAL A 14 -4.68 11.29 0.53
C VAL A 14 -4.99 10.56 1.84
N MET A 15 -4.40 10.99 2.95
CA MET A 15 -4.68 10.42 4.28
C MET A 15 -6.14 10.62 4.70
N GLU A 16 -6.63 11.87 4.67
CA GLU A 16 -7.98 12.23 5.09
C GLU A 16 -9.06 11.53 4.25
N SER A 17 -8.86 11.48 2.92
CA SER A 17 -9.79 10.81 2.01
C SER A 17 -9.83 9.30 2.25
N THR A 18 -8.67 8.67 2.45
CA THR A 18 -8.61 7.23 2.73
C THR A 18 -9.24 6.88 4.06
N LEU A 19 -8.94 7.62 5.14
CA LEU A 19 -9.57 7.40 6.45
C LEU A 19 -11.08 7.59 6.40
N SER A 20 -11.55 8.62 5.70
CA SER A 20 -12.99 8.89 5.53
C SER A 20 -13.68 7.75 4.79
N PHE A 21 -13.06 7.25 3.70
CA PHE A 21 -13.57 6.11 2.95
C PHE A 21 -13.61 4.85 3.80
N THR A 22 -12.50 4.50 4.47
CA THR A 22 -12.39 3.30 5.31
C THR A 22 -13.45 3.31 6.41
N LYS A 23 -13.64 4.45 7.10
CA LYS A 23 -14.67 4.57 8.14
C LYS A 23 -16.09 4.43 7.57
N ALA A 24 -16.36 5.03 6.43
CA ALA A 24 -17.67 4.88 5.77
C ALA A 24 -17.91 3.43 5.34
N PHE A 25 -16.89 2.76 4.81
CA PHE A 25 -16.95 1.36 4.38
C PHE A 25 -17.23 0.42 5.56
N LEU A 26 -16.49 0.55 6.67
CA LEU A 26 -16.68 -0.26 7.88
C LEU A 26 -18.01 0.03 8.59
N GLY A 27 -18.61 1.21 8.36
CA GLY A 27 -19.92 1.58 8.88
C GLY A 27 -21.10 1.12 8.00
N LEU A 28 -20.85 0.46 6.86
CA LEU A 28 -21.92 -0.08 6.04
C LEU A 28 -22.61 -1.24 6.78
N PRO A 29 -23.96 -1.32 6.71
CA PRO A 29 -24.66 -2.47 7.28
C PRO A 29 -24.26 -3.74 6.52
N GLU A 30 -24.10 -4.84 7.26
CA GLU A 30 -24.01 -6.18 6.70
C GLU A 30 -25.24 -6.40 5.80
N ARG A 31 -25.01 -6.58 4.49
CA ARG A 31 -26.07 -6.92 3.54
C ARG A 31 -26.10 -8.44 3.41
N GLU A 32 -27.29 -9.01 3.23
CA GLU A 32 -27.45 -10.45 2.99
C GLU A 32 -26.66 -10.96 1.75
N GLU A 33 -26.27 -10.06 0.84
CA GLU A 33 -25.45 -10.34 -0.35
C GLU A 33 -24.00 -9.82 -0.26
N SER A 34 -23.62 -9.10 0.80
CA SER A 34 -22.22 -8.70 1.00
C SER A 34 -21.44 -9.84 1.62
N ASN A 35 -20.22 -10.14 1.12
CA ASN A 35 -19.32 -11.08 1.76
C ASN A 35 -19.09 -10.63 3.22
N GLU A 36 -19.58 -11.41 4.19
CA GLU A 36 -19.41 -11.18 5.64
C GLU A 36 -17.91 -11.02 6.02
N ASP A 37 -17.00 -11.47 5.16
CA ASP A 37 -15.55 -11.48 5.38
C ASP A 37 -14.76 -10.43 4.59
N GLN A 38 -15.38 -9.41 3.99
CA GLN A 38 -14.63 -8.42 3.22
C GLN A 38 -13.69 -7.58 4.11
N LYS A 39 -12.38 -7.81 4.01
CA LYS A 39 -11.36 -7.16 4.84
C LYS A 39 -10.75 -5.95 4.14
N MET A 40 -10.65 -4.83 4.86
CA MET A 40 -10.00 -3.61 4.38
C MET A 40 -8.62 -3.46 5.01
N TRP A 41 -7.59 -3.32 4.18
CA TRP A 41 -6.21 -3.08 4.60
C TRP A 41 -5.69 -1.80 3.97
N MET A 42 -4.97 -0.99 4.75
CA MET A 42 -4.23 0.16 4.24
C MET A 42 -2.75 -0.18 4.09
N PHE A 43 -2.04 0.51 3.21
CA PHE A 43 -0.59 0.36 3.09
C PHE A 43 0.09 1.67 2.73
N TRP A 44 1.28 1.88 3.28
CA TRP A 44 2.09 3.05 2.99
C TRP A 44 2.70 2.98 1.60
N ASN A 45 2.32 3.93 0.76
CA ASN A 45 2.85 4.14 -0.57
C ASN A 45 3.61 5.47 -0.64
N GLN A 46 4.55 5.55 -1.59
CA GLN A 46 5.35 6.75 -1.83
C GLN A 46 6.05 7.27 -0.57
N VAL A 47 6.59 6.35 0.24
CA VAL A 47 7.31 6.72 1.46
C VAL A 47 8.65 7.34 1.12
N ASP A 48 8.81 8.61 1.46
CA ASP A 48 10.11 9.30 1.39
C ASP A 48 10.95 8.95 2.61
N GLY A 49 11.98 8.13 2.43
CA GLY A 49 12.92 7.77 3.50
C GLY A 49 13.80 8.92 4.00
N ARG A 50 13.74 10.09 3.35
CA ARG A 50 14.45 11.31 3.77
C ARG A 50 13.61 12.18 4.70
N GLU A 51 12.32 11.88 4.82
CA GLU A 51 11.41 12.60 5.70
C GLU A 51 11.78 12.34 7.18
N LYS A 52 11.86 13.40 7.98
CA LYS A 52 12.34 13.36 9.38
C LYS A 52 11.37 14.01 10.37
N THR A 53 10.24 14.53 9.89
CA THR A 53 9.24 15.24 10.71
C THR A 53 8.43 14.31 11.62
N GLY A 54 8.54 12.99 11.46
CA GLY A 54 7.73 12.03 12.23
C GLY A 54 6.30 11.90 11.73
N ILE A 55 5.99 12.43 10.54
CA ILE A 55 4.62 12.46 10.00
C ILE A 55 4.03 11.06 9.79
N TYR A 56 4.86 10.09 9.39
CA TYR A 56 4.42 8.71 9.25
C TYR A 56 4.00 8.11 10.59
N GLU A 57 4.79 8.35 11.64
CA GLU A 57 4.51 7.87 13.00
C GLU A 57 3.25 8.53 13.57
N ALA A 58 3.06 9.83 13.33
CA ALA A 58 1.86 10.55 13.74
C ALA A 58 0.60 9.98 13.07
N TYR A 59 0.62 9.81 11.75
CA TYR A 59 -0.51 9.21 11.04
C TYR A 59 -0.72 7.73 11.38
N GLN A 60 0.36 6.97 11.61
CA GLN A 60 0.28 5.59 12.08
C GLN A 60 -0.44 5.50 13.43
N SER A 61 -0.16 6.42 14.37
CA SER A 61 -0.88 6.50 15.66
C SER A 61 -2.37 6.69 15.45
N VAL A 62 -2.76 7.64 14.59
CA VAL A 62 -4.18 7.92 14.29
C VAL A 62 -4.86 6.70 13.67
N ILE A 63 -4.20 6.01 12.73
CA ILE A 63 -4.72 4.79 12.11
C ILE A 63 -4.97 3.69 13.16
N ASN A 64 -4.00 3.50 14.07
CA ASN A 64 -4.09 2.51 15.14
C ASN A 64 -5.18 2.87 16.17
N GLU A 65 -5.34 4.15 16.52
CA GLU A 65 -6.40 4.64 17.41
C GLU A 65 -7.80 4.41 16.85
N LEU A 66 -7.93 4.36 15.52
CA LEU A 66 -9.18 4.06 14.82
C LEU A 66 -9.41 2.56 14.61
N ASP A 67 -8.53 1.70 15.13
CA ASP A 67 -8.55 0.24 14.98
C ASP A 67 -8.61 -0.22 13.51
N LEU A 68 -7.96 0.55 12.63
CA LEU A 68 -7.94 0.26 11.20
C LEU A 68 -6.72 -0.58 10.84
N SER A 69 -6.94 -1.62 10.03
CA SER A 69 -5.87 -2.53 9.60
C SER A 69 -4.92 -1.84 8.62
N VAL A 70 -3.62 -1.95 8.87
CA VAL A 70 -2.56 -1.36 8.07
C VAL A 70 -1.35 -2.29 8.00
N MET A 71 -0.78 -2.40 6.81
CA MET A 71 0.39 -3.22 6.53
C MET A 71 1.66 -2.61 7.15
N ASN A 72 2.58 -3.47 7.60
CA ASN A 72 3.87 -3.06 8.17
C ASN A 72 4.85 -2.64 7.09
N SER A 73 4.78 -3.28 5.92
CA SER A 73 5.60 -2.96 4.76
C SER A 73 5.28 -1.55 4.24
N ARG A 74 6.30 -0.93 3.66
CA ARG A 74 6.25 0.44 3.15
C ARG A 74 6.89 0.49 1.79
N ILE A 75 6.15 0.95 0.78
CA ILE A 75 6.65 1.12 -0.58
C ILE A 75 7.30 2.50 -0.69
N MET A 76 8.55 2.53 -1.13
CA MET A 76 9.35 3.76 -1.20
C MET A 76 8.90 4.68 -2.34
N ASP A 77 8.97 6.00 -2.16
CA ASP A 77 8.90 6.93 -3.29
C ASP A 77 10.16 6.79 -4.15
N SER A 78 10.00 6.27 -5.35
CA SER A 78 11.10 5.96 -6.23
C SER A 78 10.76 6.28 -7.67
N LYS A 79 11.63 7.07 -8.32
CA LYS A 79 11.54 7.33 -9.76
C LYS A 79 11.65 6.06 -10.60
N ARG A 80 12.18 4.96 -10.05
CA ARG A 80 12.25 3.65 -10.72
C ARG A 80 10.86 3.09 -11.02
N PHE A 81 9.87 3.42 -10.18
CA PHE A 81 8.49 3.13 -10.52
C PHE A 81 8.01 3.87 -11.76
N ARG A 82 8.64 4.96 -12.20
CA ARG A 82 8.20 5.80 -13.34
C ARG A 82 9.07 5.65 -14.59
N LYS A 83 10.28 5.11 -14.44
CA LYS A 83 11.16 4.78 -15.55
C LYS A 83 10.65 3.50 -16.23
N GLU A 84 9.82 3.65 -17.24
CA GLU A 84 9.66 2.63 -18.26
C GLU A 84 10.90 2.67 -19.16
N THR A 85 11.46 1.50 -19.45
CA THR A 85 12.26 1.18 -20.64
C THR A 85 12.95 2.38 -21.31
N ASP A 86 13.86 3.05 -20.61
CA ASP A 86 14.99 3.67 -21.31
C ASP A 86 15.70 2.51 -22.05
N ASP A 87 16.34 2.75 -23.20
CA ASP A 87 17.00 1.72 -24.06
C ASP A 87 18.01 0.79 -23.35
N THR A 88 18.21 0.97 -22.04
CA THR A 88 18.83 0.03 -21.12
C THR A 88 18.02 -1.26 -20.94
N PRO A 89 18.53 -2.43 -21.38
CA PRO A 89 17.83 -3.72 -21.34
C PRO A 89 17.58 -4.28 -19.91
N ASN A 90 18.10 -3.65 -18.85
CA ASN A 90 18.07 -4.16 -17.48
C ASN A 90 17.27 -3.25 -16.52
N SER A 91 16.10 -2.75 -16.92
CA SER A 91 15.24 -1.99 -16.00
C SER A 91 13.76 -2.34 -16.11
N VAL A 92 13.47 -3.62 -16.31
CA VAL A 92 12.09 -4.09 -16.44
C VAL A 92 11.41 -4.08 -15.07
N PHE A 93 10.43 -3.21 -14.91
CA PHE A 93 9.69 -3.05 -13.65
C PHE A 93 8.18 -3.04 -13.81
N ARG A 94 7.67 -2.55 -14.94
CA ARG A 94 6.24 -2.48 -15.28
C ARG A 94 5.88 -3.39 -16.46
N SER A 95 6.27 -4.66 -16.40
CA SER A 95 5.95 -5.61 -17.47
C SER A 95 4.87 -6.57 -17.03
N SER A 96 3.91 -6.82 -17.93
CA SER A 96 2.95 -7.93 -17.80
C SER A 96 3.51 -9.26 -18.31
N LEU A 97 4.61 -9.23 -19.07
CA LEU A 97 5.22 -10.40 -19.71
C LEU A 97 6.45 -10.91 -18.94
N LEU A 98 7.16 -10.02 -18.27
CA LEU A 98 8.42 -10.30 -17.59
C LEU A 98 8.29 -9.94 -16.10
N PRO A 99 8.90 -10.73 -15.20
CA PRO A 99 8.94 -10.38 -13.80
C PRO A 99 9.72 -9.08 -13.59
N ALA A 100 9.34 -8.32 -12.57
CA ALA A 100 10.09 -7.16 -12.14
C ALA A 100 11.50 -7.56 -11.69
N GLU A 101 12.50 -6.75 -12.06
CA GLU A 101 13.89 -7.03 -11.71
C GLU A 101 14.09 -7.10 -10.18
N PRO A 102 14.71 -8.17 -9.63
CA PRO A 102 14.81 -8.36 -8.18
C PRO A 102 15.53 -7.22 -7.43
N GLN A 103 16.52 -6.57 -8.05
CA GLN A 103 17.20 -5.45 -7.42
C GLN A 103 16.30 -4.22 -7.30
N LEU A 104 15.47 -3.95 -8.31
CA LEU A 104 14.50 -2.86 -8.26
C LEU A 104 13.46 -3.11 -7.17
N MET A 105 12.95 -4.34 -7.07
CA MET A 105 12.00 -4.75 -6.03
C MET A 105 12.53 -4.46 -4.64
N LYS A 106 13.77 -4.85 -4.35
CA LYS A 106 14.45 -4.62 -3.05
C LYS A 106 14.63 -3.14 -2.75
N VAL A 107 15.12 -2.37 -3.72
CA VAL A 107 15.38 -0.93 -3.53
C VAL A 107 14.08 -0.15 -3.31
N THR A 108 12.98 -0.57 -3.93
CA THR A 108 11.66 0.04 -3.71
C THR A 108 10.88 -0.56 -2.54
N ARG A 109 11.43 -1.61 -1.91
CA ARG A 109 10.79 -2.43 -0.86
C ARG A 109 9.47 -3.06 -1.29
N LEU A 110 9.31 -3.26 -2.60
CA LEU A 110 8.10 -3.88 -3.16
C LEU A 110 8.09 -5.39 -2.88
N ASP A 111 9.26 -6.02 -2.79
CA ASP A 111 9.42 -7.40 -2.34
C ASP A 111 8.77 -7.64 -0.98
N LEU A 112 9.07 -6.79 0.01
CA LEU A 112 8.49 -6.88 1.36
C LEU A 112 6.96 -6.68 1.36
N PHE A 113 6.48 -5.76 0.53
CA PHE A 113 5.04 -5.55 0.36
C PHE A 113 4.37 -6.79 -0.22
N ILE A 114 4.93 -7.39 -1.27
CA ILE A 114 4.37 -8.60 -1.89
C ILE A 114 4.39 -9.77 -0.90
N GLU A 115 5.45 -9.95 -0.13
CA GLU A 115 5.51 -11.00 0.90
C GLU A 115 4.42 -10.84 1.97
N GLU A 116 4.17 -9.62 2.45
CA GLU A 116 3.10 -9.37 3.42
C GLU A 116 1.71 -9.47 2.79
N PHE A 117 1.54 -8.95 1.58
CA PHE A 117 0.29 -9.05 0.82
C PHE A 117 -0.14 -10.50 0.64
N LEU A 118 0.78 -11.36 0.17
CA LEU A 118 0.53 -12.79 -0.05
C LEU A 118 0.12 -13.49 1.25
N LYS A 119 0.78 -13.18 2.38
CA LYS A 119 0.39 -13.67 3.71
C LYS A 119 -1.02 -13.24 4.11
N ILE A 120 -1.41 -11.99 3.84
CA ILE A 120 -2.75 -11.48 4.16
C ILE A 120 -3.84 -12.20 3.35
N VAL A 121 -3.58 -12.44 2.06
CA VAL A 121 -4.54 -13.10 1.16
C VAL A 121 -4.45 -14.63 1.18
N ASN A 122 -3.56 -15.21 2.00
CA ASN A 122 -3.32 -16.65 2.14
C ASN A 122 -2.91 -17.35 0.84
N LEU A 123 -1.99 -16.73 0.08
CA LEU A 123 -1.34 -17.30 -1.11
C LEU A 123 0.16 -17.47 -0.87
#